data_AF-A0A1E1X226-F1
#
_entry.id   AF-A0A1E1X226-F1
#
_cell.length_a   1.000
_cell.length_b   1.000
_cell.length_c   1.000
_cell.angle_alpha   90.00
_cell.angle_beta   90.00
_cell.angle_gamma   90.00
#
_symmetry.space_group_name_H-M   'P 1'
#
loop_
_entity.id
_entity.type
_entity.pdbx_description
1 polymer ?
#
loop_
_entity_poly.entity_id
_entity_poly.type
_entity_poly.pdbx_seq_one_letter_code
_entity_poly.pdbx_strand_id
1 'polypeptide(L)'
;MLLKLDVPLALTALSVFLMTSCPVLGFRRRPVYIIAHMVNSISELNQAMAEGANSVESDVTFDQNGTAMKLFHGVPCDCFRKCTKQEQVAPFLQYIRWSTHTNRGKYKEKLLLLFLDRKVQNVDDKKKYWAGVDIAV
;
A
#
# COMPACT_ATOMS: atom_id res chain seq x y z
N MET A 1 -35.41 35.83 -52.08
CA MET A 1 -34.15 35.46 -52.76
C MET A 1 -33.22 34.86 -51.70
N LEU A 2 -33.25 33.54 -51.56
CA LEU A 2 -32.46 32.78 -50.57
C LEU A 2 -31.10 32.46 -51.20
N LEU A 3 -30.02 33.05 -50.68
CA LEU A 3 -28.65 32.68 -51.02
C LEU A 3 -28.36 31.32 -50.39
N LYS A 4 -28.34 30.26 -51.20
CA LYS A 4 -27.73 28.99 -50.83
C LYS A 4 -26.21 29.17 -50.82
N LEU A 5 -25.61 29.13 -49.64
CA LEU A 5 -24.16 28.95 -49.51
C LEU A 5 -23.87 27.45 -49.70
N ASP A 6 -23.47 27.05 -50.91
CA ASP A 6 -22.90 25.73 -51.15
C ASP A 6 -21.44 25.73 -50.65
N VAL A 7 -21.26 25.37 -49.37
CA VAL A 7 -19.93 25.15 -48.80
C VAL A 7 -19.42 23.81 -49.34
N PRO A 8 -18.30 23.76 -50.08
CA PRO A 8 -17.81 22.52 -50.65
C PRO A 8 -17.40 21.54 -49.54
N LEU A 9 -17.92 20.30 -49.64
CA LEU A 9 -17.70 19.17 -48.72
C LEU A 9 -16.22 18.87 -48.43
N ALA A 10 -15.31 19.37 -49.28
CA ALA A 10 -13.87 19.24 -49.12
C ALA A 10 -13.27 20.09 -47.98
N LEU A 11 -13.89 21.22 -47.61
CA LEU A 11 -13.37 22.09 -46.54
C LEU A 11 -13.78 21.62 -45.14
N THR A 12 -14.93 20.96 -45.02
CA THR A 12 -15.39 20.36 -43.75
C THR A 12 -14.57 19.14 -43.34
N ALA A 13 -14.00 18.41 -44.30
CA ALA A 13 -13.17 17.23 -44.00
C ALA A 13 -11.78 17.60 -43.45
N LEU A 14 -11.23 18.76 -43.83
CA LEU A 14 -9.88 19.16 -43.42
C LEU A 14 -9.83 19.75 -42.00
N SER A 15 -10.94 20.30 -41.50
CA SER A 15 -11.02 20.85 -40.14
C SER A 15 -11.18 19.76 -39.07
N VAL A 16 -11.73 18.59 -39.41
CA VAL A 16 -11.90 17.47 -38.47
C VAL A 16 -10.59 16.71 -38.23
N PHE A 17 -9.64 16.77 -39.18
CA PHE A 17 -8.37 16.03 -39.09
C PHE A 17 -7.28 16.73 -38.25
N LEU A 18 -7.40 18.02 -37.96
CA LEU A 18 -6.37 18.74 -37.17
C LEU A 18 -6.57 18.67 -35.64
N MET A 19 -7.71 18.18 -35.15
CA MET A 19 -7.97 18.03 -33.70
C MET A 19 -7.56 16.64 -33.17
N THR A 20 -7.18 15.69 -34.03
CA THR A 20 -6.82 14.32 -33.64
C THR A 20 -5.31 14.13 -33.43
N SER A 21 -4.50 15.16 -33.64
CA SER A 21 -3.05 15.14 -33.44
C SER A 21 -2.58 15.94 -32.23
N CYS A 22 -3.47 16.25 -31.28
CA CYS A 22 -2.99 16.58 -29.94
C CYS A 22 -2.48 15.27 -29.34
N PRO A 23 -1.16 15.05 -29.17
CA PRO A 23 -0.73 13.93 -28.35
C PRO A 23 -1.39 14.19 -27.01
N VAL A 24 -2.26 13.27 -26.57
CA VAL A 24 -2.58 13.18 -25.16
C VAL A 24 -1.21 13.01 -24.52
N LEU A 25 -0.62 14.10 -24.05
CA LEU A 25 0.51 14.11 -23.14
C LEU A 25 0.02 13.21 -22.03
N GLY A 26 0.38 11.93 -22.11
CA GLY A 26 -0.19 10.88 -21.30
C GLY A 26 0.07 11.32 -19.89
N PHE A 27 -0.96 11.83 -19.20
CA PHE A 27 -0.83 12.30 -17.84
C PHE A 27 -0.46 11.06 -17.04
N ARG A 28 0.85 10.84 -16.87
CA ARG A 28 1.40 9.76 -16.08
C ARG A 28 1.01 10.12 -14.65
N ARG A 29 -0.12 9.55 -14.22
CA ARG A 29 -0.68 9.83 -12.90
C ARG A 29 0.38 9.45 -11.86
N ARG A 30 0.51 10.27 -10.82
CA ARG A 30 1.42 9.97 -9.72
C ARG A 30 0.97 8.66 -9.05
N PRO A 31 1.84 7.63 -8.95
CA PRO A 31 1.50 6.44 -8.20
C PRO A 31 1.32 6.79 -6.71
N VAL A 32 0.39 6.12 -6.03
CA VAL A 32 0.07 6.36 -4.61
C VAL A 32 0.05 5.04 -3.86
N TYR A 33 0.67 5.02 -2.68
CA TYR A 33 0.52 3.94 -1.71
C TYR A 33 -0.63 4.29 -0.77
N ILE A 34 -1.63 3.41 -0.72
CA ILE A 34 -2.75 3.45 0.21
C ILE A 34 -2.33 2.53 1.37
N ILE A 35 -1.73 3.14 2.39
CA ILE A 35 -1.15 2.41 3.54
C ILE A 35 -2.24 2.28 4.60
N ALA A 36 -2.73 1.06 4.80
CA ALA A 36 -3.64 0.78 5.90
C ALA A 36 -2.89 0.82 7.24
N HIS A 37 -3.39 1.62 8.17
CA HIS A 37 -2.78 1.87 9.48
C HIS A 37 -3.07 0.76 10.51
N MET A 38 -2.08 0.45 11.34
CA MET A 38 -2.17 -0.41 12.52
C MET A 38 -2.68 -1.83 12.20
N VAL A 39 -2.14 -2.43 11.14
CA VAL A 39 -2.50 -3.78 10.68
C VAL A 39 -1.63 -4.80 11.41
N ASN A 40 -2.11 -5.28 12.56
CA ASN A 40 -1.32 -6.11 13.48
C ASN A 40 -1.78 -7.57 13.55
N SER A 41 -2.79 -7.96 12.77
CA SER A 41 -3.21 -9.35 12.62
C SER A 41 -3.45 -9.76 11.18
N ILE A 42 -3.36 -11.06 10.87
CA ILE A 42 -3.69 -11.60 9.54
C ILE A 42 -5.12 -11.25 9.14
N SER A 43 -6.06 -11.22 10.10
CA SER A 43 -7.44 -10.81 9.83
C SER A 43 -7.56 -9.34 9.42
N GLU A 44 -6.79 -8.44 10.03
CA GLU A 44 -6.75 -7.03 9.64
C GLU A 44 -6.08 -6.83 8.28
N LEU A 45 -5.02 -7.59 7.98
CA LEU A 45 -4.40 -7.58 6.66
C LEU A 45 -5.42 -7.97 5.59
N ASN A 46 -6.16 -9.05 5.83
CA ASN A 46 -7.18 -9.51 4.89
C ASN A 46 -8.30 -8.49 4.70
N GLN A 47 -8.71 -7.82 5.77
CA GLN A 47 -9.70 -6.76 5.71
C GLN A 47 -9.18 -5.56 4.91
N ALA A 48 -8.00 -5.04 5.23
CA ALA A 48 -7.39 -3.89 4.55
C ALA A 48 -7.22 -4.14 3.03
N MET A 49 -6.75 -5.33 2.66
CA MET A 49 -6.61 -5.70 1.24
C MET A 49 -7.96 -5.83 0.53
N ALA A 50 -9.01 -6.29 1.23
CA ALA A 50 -10.37 -6.35 0.67
C ALA A 50 -10.98 -4.96 0.48
N GLU A 51 -10.61 -4.00 1.33
CA GLU A 51 -11.05 -2.60 1.28
C GLU A 51 -10.25 -1.74 0.27
N GLY A 52 -9.24 -2.32 -0.39
CA GLY A 52 -8.52 -1.67 -1.50
C GLY A 52 -7.16 -1.08 -1.14
N ALA A 53 -6.62 -1.38 0.05
CA ALA A 53 -5.24 -1.03 0.36
C ALA A 53 -4.27 -1.75 -0.60
N ASN A 54 -3.18 -1.07 -0.97
CA ASN A 54 -2.06 -1.66 -1.72
C ASN A 54 -0.77 -1.73 -0.88
N SER A 55 -0.88 -1.35 0.39
CA SER A 55 0.20 -1.34 1.37
C SER A 55 -0.38 -1.37 2.78
N VAL A 56 0.39 -1.87 3.74
CA VAL A 56 -0.02 -1.93 5.14
C VAL A 56 1.13 -1.49 6.04
N GLU A 57 0.78 -0.94 7.19
CA GLU A 57 1.69 -0.65 8.29
C GLU A 57 1.40 -1.60 9.46
N SER A 58 2.47 -2.10 10.11
CA SER A 58 2.39 -3.01 11.25
C SER A 58 3.38 -2.61 12.35
N ASP A 59 2.91 -2.59 13.60
CA ASP A 59 3.67 -2.19 14.78
C ASP A 59 4.50 -3.36 15.32
N VAL A 60 5.80 -3.36 15.08
CA VAL A 60 6.71 -4.39 15.60
C VAL A 60 7.13 -4.06 17.02
N THR A 61 6.82 -4.95 17.96
CA THR A 61 7.31 -4.88 19.34
C THR A 61 8.49 -5.81 19.57
N PHE A 62 9.36 -5.39 20.48
CA PHE A 62 10.59 -6.10 20.83
C PHE A 62 10.59 -6.44 22.31
N ASP A 63 11.24 -7.55 22.65
CA ASP A 63 11.58 -7.86 24.04
C ASP A 63 12.77 -7.03 24.54
N GLN A 64 13.18 -7.27 25.80
CA GLN A 64 14.31 -6.56 26.42
C GLN A 64 15.67 -6.84 25.76
N ASN A 65 15.79 -7.95 25.02
CA ASN A 65 17.00 -8.30 24.29
C ASN A 65 17.03 -7.69 22.88
N GLY A 66 15.93 -7.08 22.44
CA GLY A 66 15.77 -6.58 21.08
C GLY A 66 15.28 -7.65 20.12
N THR A 67 14.71 -8.77 20.58
CA THR A 67 14.09 -9.77 19.70
C THR A 67 12.68 -9.34 19.33
N ALA A 68 12.36 -9.32 18.04
CA ALA A 68 11.04 -8.99 17.51
C ALA A 68 10.05 -10.09 17.90
N MET A 69 9.03 -9.73 18.67
CA MET A 69 8.11 -10.70 19.25
C MET A 69 6.81 -10.75 18.46
N LYS A 70 6.06 -9.65 18.51
CA LYS A 70 4.69 -9.58 18.00
C LYS A 70 4.42 -8.27 17.31
N LEU A 71 3.46 -8.32 16.40
CA LEU A 71 2.81 -7.15 15.85
C LEU A 71 1.73 -6.71 16.81
N PHE A 72 1.90 -5.54 17.44
CA PHE A 72 1.01 -5.08 18.49
C PHE A 72 1.20 -3.59 18.78
N HIS A 73 0.10 -2.83 18.75
CA HIS A 73 0.11 -1.43 19.12
C HIS A 73 -0.06 -1.23 20.64
N GLY A 74 -1.18 -1.72 21.20
CA GLY A 74 -1.60 -1.39 22.56
C GLY A 74 -2.36 -0.06 22.67
N VAL A 75 -2.80 0.28 23.88
CA VAL A 75 -3.55 1.51 24.18
C VAL A 75 -2.58 2.60 24.66
N PRO A 76 -2.76 3.88 24.28
CA PRO A 76 -3.81 4.43 23.40
C PRO A 76 -3.55 4.15 21.91
N CYS A 77 -4.61 4.17 21.09
CA CYS A 77 -4.52 4.16 19.63
C CYS A 77 -5.63 5.03 19.01
N ASP A 78 -5.66 5.12 17.68
CA ASP A 78 -6.67 5.85 16.91
C ASP A 78 -8.10 5.54 17.38
N CYS A 79 -8.96 6.56 17.33
CA CYS A 79 -10.33 6.47 17.82
C CYS A 79 -11.10 5.31 17.17
N PHE A 80 -11.89 4.58 18.00
CA PHE A 80 -12.76 3.48 17.59
C PHE A 80 -12.05 2.26 16.97
N ARG A 81 -10.71 2.18 17.06
CA ARG A 81 -9.94 1.00 16.66
C ARG A 81 -9.80 0.02 17.82
N LYS A 82 -9.74 -1.27 17.49
CA LYS A 82 -9.39 -2.32 18.46
C LYS A 82 -7.86 -2.41 18.57
N CYS A 83 -7.26 -1.70 19.52
CA CYS A 83 -5.81 -1.60 19.69
C CYS A 83 -5.09 -2.89 20.13
N THR A 84 -5.84 -3.94 20.46
CA THR A 84 -5.32 -5.15 21.11
C THR A 84 -5.20 -6.37 20.19
N LYS A 85 -5.54 -6.22 18.90
CA LYS A 85 -5.25 -7.28 17.92
C LYS A 85 -3.73 -7.41 17.74
N GLN A 86 -3.28 -8.65 17.58
CA GLN A 86 -1.87 -8.97 17.47
C GLN A 86 -1.65 -10.28 16.72
N GLU A 87 -0.43 -10.46 16.26
CA GLU A 87 0.10 -11.68 15.65
C GLU A 87 1.57 -11.83 16.02
N GLN A 88 2.11 -13.04 16.01
CA GLN A 88 3.56 -13.22 16.09
C GLN A 88 4.22 -12.72 14.80
N VAL A 89 5.40 -12.09 14.90
CA VAL A 89 6.08 -11.48 13.74
C VAL A 89 6.35 -12.51 12.64
N ALA A 90 6.97 -13.64 12.98
CA ALA A 90 7.35 -14.65 11.99
C ALA A 90 6.15 -15.25 11.22
N PRO A 91 5.07 -15.73 11.87
CA PRO A 91 3.86 -16.18 11.17
C PRO A 91 3.24 -15.11 10.25
N PHE A 92 3.22 -13.84 10.68
CA PHE A 92 2.67 -12.76 9.87
C PHE A 92 3.53 -12.51 8.62
N LEU A 93 4.85 -12.43 8.77
CA LEU A 93 5.77 -12.25 7.62
C LEU A 93 5.72 -13.46 6.68
N GLN A 94 5.59 -14.68 7.21
CA GLN A 94 5.40 -15.88 6.41
C GLN A 94 4.08 -15.83 5.62
N TYR A 95 3.00 -15.36 6.25
CA TYR A 95 1.72 -15.15 5.57
C TYR A 95 1.83 -14.11 4.45
N ILE A 96 2.49 -12.98 4.69
CA ILE A 96 2.79 -11.98 3.66
C ILE A 96 3.54 -12.64 2.50
N ARG A 97 4.65 -13.34 2.78
CA ARG A 97 5.45 -14.05 1.77
C ARG A 97 4.59 -14.96 0.91
N TRP A 98 3.77 -15.82 1.51
CA TRP A 98 2.92 -16.75 0.74
C TRP A 98 1.84 -16.05 -0.07
N SER A 99 1.25 -14.99 0.49
CA SER A 99 0.18 -14.24 -0.14
C SER A 99 0.65 -13.36 -1.31
N THR A 100 1.94 -12.98 -1.37
CA THR A 100 2.49 -12.11 -2.43
C THR A 100 3.41 -12.81 -3.43
N HIS A 101 4.08 -13.91 -3.05
CA HIS A 101 5.14 -14.52 -3.88
C HIS A 101 4.66 -15.58 -4.86
N THR A 102 3.70 -16.43 -4.48
CA THR A 102 3.31 -17.58 -5.31
C THR A 102 2.43 -17.15 -6.49
N ASN A 103 2.45 -17.89 -7.61
CA ASN A 103 1.53 -17.63 -8.74
C ASN A 103 0.03 -17.71 -8.36
N ARG A 104 -0.28 -18.27 -7.19
CA ARG A 104 -1.62 -18.33 -6.59
C ARG A 104 -1.76 -17.45 -5.34
N GLY A 105 -0.80 -16.57 -5.08
CA GLY A 105 -0.79 -15.67 -3.94
C GLY A 105 -1.97 -14.72 -4.03
N LYS A 106 -2.82 -14.72 -3.01
CA LYS A 106 -4.06 -13.93 -2.97
C LYS A 106 -3.84 -12.42 -3.22
N TYR A 107 -2.66 -11.92 -2.85
CA TYR A 107 -2.27 -10.50 -2.93
C TYR A 107 -1.10 -10.24 -3.86
N LYS A 108 -0.75 -11.21 -4.72
CA LYS A 108 0.25 -11.02 -5.77
C LYS A 108 -0.11 -9.78 -6.60
N GLU A 109 0.88 -8.91 -6.81
CA GLU A 109 0.75 -7.63 -7.54
C GLU A 109 -0.23 -6.62 -6.92
N LYS A 110 -0.77 -6.90 -5.73
CA LYS A 110 -1.71 -6.00 -5.01
C LYS A 110 -1.09 -5.41 -3.75
N LEU A 111 -0.47 -6.24 -2.90
CA LEU A 111 0.28 -5.76 -1.74
C LEU A 111 1.71 -5.46 -2.17
N LEU A 112 2.04 -4.18 -2.25
CA LEU A 112 3.29 -3.70 -2.84
C LEU A 112 4.31 -3.21 -1.80
N LEU A 113 3.85 -2.86 -0.60
CA LEU A 113 4.68 -2.33 0.47
C LEU A 113 4.18 -2.82 1.83
N LEU A 114 5.11 -3.30 2.65
CA LEU A 114 4.94 -3.52 4.08
C LEU A 114 5.77 -2.46 4.80
N PHE A 115 5.11 -1.60 5.55
CA PHE A 115 5.75 -0.64 6.45
C PHE A 115 5.82 -1.28 7.84
N LEU A 116 7.02 -1.41 8.42
CA LEU A 116 7.19 -1.90 9.78
C LEU A 116 7.47 -0.72 10.72
N ASP A 117 6.51 -0.34 11.56
CA ASP A 117 6.72 0.65 12.62
C ASP A 117 7.41 -0.03 13.81
N ARG A 118 8.68 0.31 14.03
CA ARG A 118 9.52 -0.34 15.04
C ARG A 118 9.37 0.36 16.38
N LYS A 119 8.65 -0.27 17.31
CA LYS A 119 8.45 0.24 18.67
C LYS A 119 9.66 -0.03 19.57
N VAL A 120 10.73 0.71 19.35
CA VAL A 120 12.01 0.57 20.08
C VAL A 120 12.12 1.43 21.33
N GLN A 121 11.05 2.15 21.72
CA GLN A 121 11.08 3.09 22.85
C GLN A 121 11.40 2.41 24.20
N ASN A 122 11.04 1.13 24.35
CA ASN A 122 11.26 0.36 25.59
C ASN A 122 12.44 -0.62 25.48
N VAL A 123 13.18 -0.58 24.38
CA VAL A 123 14.39 -1.40 24.18
C VAL A 123 15.58 -0.60 24.71
N ASP A 124 16.44 -1.25 25.51
CA ASP A 124 17.70 -0.66 25.97
C ASP A 124 18.50 -0.13 24.76
N ASP A 125 19.09 1.06 24.88
CA ASP A 125 19.85 1.70 23.80
C ASP A 125 20.94 0.78 23.21
N LYS A 126 21.58 -0.05 24.04
CA LYS A 126 22.60 -1.01 23.62
C LYS A 126 22.02 -2.18 22.80
N LYS A 127 20.71 -2.39 22.87
CA LYS A 127 19.97 -3.46 22.18
C LYS A 127 19.20 -2.98 20.96
N LYS A 128 19.03 -1.66 20.77
CA LYS A 128 18.34 -1.09 19.58
C LYS A 128 18.99 -1.51 18.25
N TYR A 129 20.32 -1.65 18.22
CA TYR A 129 21.02 -2.20 17.06
C TYR A 129 20.56 -3.63 16.76
N TRP A 130 20.54 -4.49 17.80
CA TRP A 130 20.10 -5.89 17.67
C TRP A 130 18.63 -6.00 17.25
N ALA A 131 17.75 -5.11 17.72
CA ALA A 131 16.37 -5.01 17.25
C ALA A 131 16.27 -4.72 15.74
N GLY A 132 17.17 -3.89 15.21
CA GLY A 132 17.26 -3.67 13.77
C GLY A 132 17.76 -4.91 13.00
N VAL A 133 18.72 -5.64 13.56
CA VAL A 133 19.26 -6.87 12.94
C VAL A 133 18.22 -7.98 12.94
N ASP A 134 17.56 -8.22 14.07
CA ASP A 134 16.62 -9.33 14.26
C ASP A 134 15.43 -9.27 13.29
N ILE A 135 14.89 -8.08 13.02
CA ILE A 135 13.75 -7.93 12.09
C ILE A 135 14.16 -7.93 10.61
N ALA A 136 15.44 -7.71 10.30
CA ALA A 136 15.92 -7.51 8.93
C ALA A 136 16.59 -8.75 8.30
N VAL A 137 16.93 -9.76 9.12
CA VAL A 137 17.73 -10.94 8.73
C VAL A 137 16.91 -12.21 8.79
#